data_AF-A0AAW9X9W5-F1
#
_entry.id   AF-A0AAW9X9W5-F1
#
_cell.length_a   1.000
_cell.length_b   1.000
_cell.length_c   1.000
_cell.angle_alpha   90.00
_cell.angle_beta   90.00
_cell.angle_gamma   90.00
#
_symmetry.space_group_name_H-M   'P 1'
#
loop_
_entity.id
_entity.type
_entity.pdbx_description
1 polymer ?
#
loop_
_entity_poly.entity_id
_entity_poly.type
_entity_poly.pdbx_seq_one_letter_code
_entity_poly.pdbx_strand_id
1 'polypeptide(L)'
;AYRLAEHYGEDRISCGILALVAFLILTPFIKVAENGGITVMPVEWIGSKGLFVAMIGSLLWTELFCWLKRKKLVIKMPDGVPPAVQESFAALIPALLVMILVLIIRIIFENTHYHTIHQFIYEVVATPVRHYGTSYFGALMTVFSITILWSVGINSGSMINGIIRPLWMENKTDNI
;
A
#
# COMPACT_ATOMS: atom_id res chain seq x y z
N ALA A 1 -1.19 4.11 -5.28
CA ALA A 1 -0.91 3.67 -6.67
C ALA A 1 -1.61 4.51 -7.73
N TYR A 2 -2.88 4.26 -8.09
CA TYR A 2 -3.54 4.93 -9.23
C TYR A 2 -3.42 6.46 -9.22
N ARG A 3 -3.75 7.10 -8.09
CA ARG A 3 -3.63 8.56 -7.92
C ARG A 3 -2.19 9.08 -7.92
N LEU A 4 -1.24 8.28 -7.47
CA LEU A 4 0.19 8.65 -7.50
C LEU A 4 0.72 8.61 -8.93
N ALA A 5 0.37 7.58 -9.70
CA ALA A 5 0.69 7.49 -11.12
C ALA A 5 0.07 8.64 -11.92
N GLU A 6 -1.18 9.02 -11.60
CA GLU A 6 -1.85 10.20 -12.18
C GLU A 6 -1.07 11.48 -11.91
N HIS A 7 -0.57 11.66 -10.68
CA HIS A 7 0.25 12.82 -10.32
C HIS A 7 1.56 12.88 -11.12
N TYR A 8 2.14 11.73 -11.50
CA TYR A 8 3.33 11.66 -12.34
C TYR A 8 3.06 11.67 -13.85
N GLY A 9 1.80 11.70 -14.29
CA GLY A 9 1.44 11.60 -15.70
C GLY A 9 1.80 10.24 -16.32
N GLU A 10 1.90 9.19 -15.50
CA GLU A 10 2.24 7.83 -15.91
C GLU A 10 0.99 6.95 -16.04
N ASP A 11 1.16 5.73 -16.55
CA ASP A 11 0.06 4.77 -16.71
C ASP A 11 -0.58 4.39 -15.36
N ARG A 12 -1.77 4.96 -15.14
CA ARG A 12 -2.56 4.84 -13.93
C ARG A 12 -3.08 3.42 -13.68
N ILE A 13 -3.49 2.73 -14.75
CA ILE A 13 -4.12 1.42 -14.66
C ILE A 13 -3.05 0.38 -14.35
N SER A 14 -1.93 0.39 -15.09
CA SER A 14 -0.82 -0.54 -14.84
C SER A 14 -0.25 -0.39 -13.43
N CYS A 15 -0.05 0.84 -12.94
CA CYS A 15 0.41 1.06 -11.56
C CYS A 15 -0.60 0.58 -10.52
N GLY A 16 -1.89 0.80 -10.75
CA GLY A 16 -2.97 0.35 -9.87
C GLY A 16 -3.01 -1.17 -9.74
N ILE A 17 -3.00 -1.87 -10.87
CA ILE A 17 -3.00 -3.34 -10.92
C ILE A 17 -1.71 -3.89 -10.33
N LEU A 18 -0.55 -3.33 -10.68
CA LEU A 18 0.75 -3.77 -10.15
C LEU A 18 0.80 -3.67 -8.63
N ALA A 19 0.32 -2.57 -8.04
CA ALA A 19 0.31 -2.40 -6.59
C ALA A 19 -0.64 -3.40 -5.92
N LEU A 20 -1.78 -3.70 -6.53
CA LEU A 20 -2.69 -4.74 -6.04
C LEU A 20 -2.02 -6.12 -6.09
N VAL A 21 -1.41 -6.49 -7.21
CA VAL A 21 -0.70 -7.76 -7.37
C VAL A 21 0.45 -7.86 -6.37
N ALA A 22 1.25 -6.81 -6.22
CA ALA A 22 2.33 -6.78 -5.24
C ALA A 22 1.83 -6.97 -3.81
N PHE A 23 0.71 -6.33 -3.44
CA PHE A 23 0.08 -6.52 -2.14
C PHE A 23 -0.36 -7.96 -1.93
N LEU A 24 -1.00 -8.58 -2.92
CA LEU A 24 -1.41 -9.98 -2.86
C LEU A 24 -0.20 -10.92 -2.77
N ILE A 25 0.89 -10.67 -3.50
CA ILE A 25 2.11 -11.48 -3.40
C ILE A 25 2.67 -11.47 -1.96
N LEU A 26 2.65 -10.32 -1.29
CA LEU A 26 3.10 -10.17 0.10
C LEU A 26 2.14 -10.82 1.11
N THR A 27 0.87 -10.96 0.74
CA THR A 27 -0.16 -11.48 1.63
C THR A 27 -0.04 -13.01 1.73
N PRO A 28 0.13 -13.58 2.94
CA PRO A 28 0.21 -15.03 3.11
C PRO A 28 -1.18 -15.65 2.92
N PHE A 29 -1.40 -16.41 1.84
CA PHE A 29 -2.71 -17.04 1.58
C PHE A 29 -2.96 -18.37 2.29
N ILE A 30 -1.93 -18.97 2.89
CA ILE A 30 -2.04 -20.27 3.56
C ILE A 30 -1.56 -20.08 4.99
N LYS A 31 -2.47 -20.21 5.94
CA LYS A 31 -2.12 -20.45 7.35
C LYS A 31 -2.56 -21.88 7.69
N VAL A 32 -1.60 -22.76 7.96
CA VAL A 32 -1.89 -24.08 8.53
C VAL A 32 -1.95 -23.88 10.03
N ALA A 33 -3.14 -23.95 10.61
CA ALA A 33 -3.32 -23.92 12.05
C ALA A 33 -2.76 -25.22 12.66
N GLU A 34 -2.26 -25.15 13.90
CA GLU A 34 -1.68 -26.29 14.63
C GLU A 34 -2.65 -27.47 14.79
N ASN A 35 -3.95 -27.22 14.66
CA ASN A 35 -5.02 -28.23 14.70
C ASN A 35 -5.30 -28.90 13.33
N GLY A 36 -4.47 -28.65 12.30
CA GLY A 36 -4.67 -29.17 10.95
C GLY A 36 -5.68 -28.38 10.10
N GLY A 37 -6.24 -27.29 10.62
CA GLY A 37 -7.12 -26.39 9.88
C GLY A 37 -6.34 -25.57 8.86
N ILE A 38 -6.63 -25.73 7.57
CA ILE A 38 -6.05 -24.89 6.53
C ILE A 38 -6.95 -23.67 6.35
N THR A 39 -6.52 -22.50 6.81
CA THR A 39 -7.17 -21.25 6.43
C THR A 39 -6.61 -20.81 5.08
N VAL A 40 -7.42 -20.96 4.05
CA VAL A 40 -7.16 -20.45 2.71
C VAL A 40 -7.67 -19.02 2.68
N MET A 41 -6.76 -18.05 2.62
CA MET A 41 -6.98 -16.59 2.61
C MET A 41 -7.35 -15.97 3.97
N PRO A 42 -6.36 -15.52 4.77
CA PRO A 42 -6.63 -14.68 5.93
C PRO A 42 -7.14 -13.31 5.46
N VAL A 43 -8.47 -13.14 5.46
CA VAL A 43 -9.17 -11.88 5.15
C VAL A 43 -8.72 -10.74 6.06
N GLU A 44 -8.16 -11.07 7.23
CA GLU A 44 -7.55 -10.13 8.18
C GLU A 44 -6.60 -9.14 7.51
N TRP A 45 -5.69 -9.62 6.66
CA TRP A 45 -4.70 -8.77 6.01
C TRP A 45 -5.27 -7.98 4.84
N ILE A 46 -6.45 -8.32 4.33
CA ILE A 46 -7.15 -7.55 3.30
C ILE A 46 -8.03 -6.46 3.96
N GLY A 47 -8.35 -6.63 5.24
CA GLY A 47 -9.12 -5.67 6.04
C GLY A 47 -8.29 -4.50 6.59
N SER A 48 -8.79 -3.91 7.68
CA SER A 48 -8.21 -2.73 8.32
C SER A 48 -6.73 -2.89 8.73
N LYS A 49 -6.33 -4.09 9.19
CA LYS A 49 -4.94 -4.38 9.58
C LYS A 49 -3.94 -4.29 8.42
N GLY A 50 -4.37 -4.58 7.20
CA GLY A 50 -3.51 -4.48 6.02
C GLY A 50 -3.35 -3.08 5.45
N LEU A 51 -4.11 -2.10 5.95
CA LEU A 51 -4.20 -0.78 5.33
C LEU A 51 -2.86 -0.05 5.30
N PHE A 52 -2.06 -0.14 6.36
CA PHE A 52 -0.72 0.46 6.42
C PHE A 52 0.23 -0.15 5.39
N VAL A 53 0.19 -1.48 5.23
CA VAL A 53 0.98 -2.21 4.24
C VAL A 53 0.56 -1.81 2.83
N ALA A 54 -0.75 -1.71 2.58
CA ALA A 54 -1.29 -1.27 1.30
C ALA A 54 -0.88 0.18 0.97
N MET A 55 -0.94 1.08 1.95
CA MET A 55 -0.53 2.48 1.77
C MET A 55 0.96 2.58 1.43
N ILE A 56 1.83 2.06 2.29
CA ILE A 56 3.29 2.12 2.12
C ILE A 56 3.70 1.39 0.84
N GLY A 57 3.23 0.16 0.65
CA GLY A 57 3.52 -0.65 -0.53
C GLY A 57 3.06 0.03 -1.81
N SER A 58 1.83 0.56 -1.86
CA SER A 58 1.34 1.20 -3.08
C SER A 58 2.09 2.47 -3.46
N LEU A 59 2.73 3.15 -2.50
CA LEU A 59 3.63 4.27 -2.78
C LEU A 59 4.97 3.74 -3.34
N LEU A 60 5.60 2.81 -2.63
CA LEU A 60 6.91 2.26 -2.99
C LEU A 60 6.92 1.55 -4.35
N TRP A 61 5.95 0.67 -4.60
CA TRP A 61 5.87 -0.09 -5.85
C TRP A 61 5.54 0.79 -7.05
N THR A 62 4.71 1.80 -6.85
CA THR A 62 4.39 2.77 -7.91
C THR A 62 5.58 3.67 -8.19
N GLU A 63 6.27 4.17 -7.15
CA GLU A 63 7.47 5.00 -7.33
C GLU A 63 8.56 4.23 -8.08
N LEU A 64 8.82 2.99 -7.68
CA LEU A 64 9.80 2.13 -8.34
C LEU A 64 9.42 1.86 -9.80
N PHE A 65 8.16 1.51 -10.07
CA PHE A 65 7.68 1.29 -11.43
C PHE A 65 7.85 2.53 -12.31
N CYS A 66 7.39 3.69 -11.85
CA CYS A 66 7.54 4.95 -12.57
C CYS A 66 9.01 5.30 -12.77
N TRP A 67 9.86 5.09 -11.77
CA TRP A 67 11.29 5.31 -11.88
C TRP A 67 11.96 4.41 -12.93
N LEU A 68 11.62 3.12 -12.97
CA LEU A 68 12.11 2.17 -13.98
C LEU A 68 11.68 2.58 -15.40
N LYS A 69 10.43 3.03 -15.58
CA LYS A 69 9.95 3.58 -16.85
C LYS A 69 10.72 4.83 -17.27
N ARG A 70 10.94 5.78 -16.35
CA ARG A 70 11.74 7.00 -16.61
C ARG A 70 13.19 6.68 -17.01
N LYS A 71 13.75 5.58 -16.48
CA LYS A 71 15.08 5.06 -16.87
C LYS A 71 15.10 4.34 -18.21
N LYS A 72 13.98 4.29 -18.94
CA LYS A 72 13.83 3.63 -20.25
C LYS A 72 14.13 2.13 -20.21
N LEU A 73 13.92 1.48 -19.06
CA LEU A 73 13.96 0.02 -18.92
C LEU A 73 12.65 -0.59 -19.41
N VAL A 74 12.33 -0.34 -20.67
CA VAL A 74 11.06 -0.69 -21.30
C VAL A 74 11.31 -1.42 -22.61
N ILE A 75 10.40 -2.31 -22.99
CA ILE A 75 10.43 -2.93 -24.32
C ILE A 75 9.95 -1.88 -25.33
N LYS A 76 10.81 -1.56 -26.30
CA LYS A 76 10.46 -0.63 -27.38
C LYS A 76 9.77 -1.40 -28.50
N MET A 77 8.60 -0.91 -28.89
CA MET A 77 7.86 -1.43 -30.03
C MET A 77 8.13 -0.60 -31.30
N PRO A 78 8.10 -1.20 -32.50
CA PRO A 78 8.19 -0.48 -33.76
C PRO A 78 7.00 0.49 -33.98
N ASP A 79 7.19 1.45 -34.89
CA ASP A 79 6.21 2.51 -35.20
C ASP A 79 4.88 1.99 -35.79
N GLY A 80 4.82 0.73 -36.23
CA GLY A 80 3.61 0.09 -36.76
C GLY A 80 2.66 -0.48 -35.71
N VAL A 81 3.00 -0.43 -34.42
CA VAL A 81 2.22 -1.07 -33.34
C VAL A 81 1.27 -0.06 -32.67
N PRO A 82 -0.02 -0.39 -32.46
CA PRO A 82 -0.97 0.51 -31.80
C PRO A 82 -0.53 0.95 -30.40
N PRO A 83 -0.85 2.19 -29.99
CA PRO A 83 -0.32 2.79 -28.75
C PRO A 83 -0.65 1.97 -27.49
N ALA A 84 -1.85 1.38 -27.40
CA ALA A 84 -2.24 0.54 -26.27
C ALA A 84 -1.35 -0.71 -26.09
N VAL A 85 -0.87 -1.29 -27.20
CA VAL A 85 0.03 -2.45 -27.19
C VAL A 85 1.43 -1.98 -26.81
N GLN A 86 1.89 -0.83 -27.32
CA GLN A 86 3.17 -0.26 -26.93
C GLN A 86 3.26 -0.02 -25.42
N GLU A 87 2.21 0.54 -24.81
CA GLU A 87 2.17 0.77 -23.36
C GLU A 87 2.21 -0.52 -22.54
N SER A 88 1.44 -1.54 -22.95
CA SER A 88 1.39 -2.83 -22.25
C SER A 88 2.77 -3.52 -22.21
N PHE A 89 3.50 -3.50 -23.33
CA PHE A 89 4.84 -4.08 -23.40
C PHE A 89 5.91 -3.20 -22.73
N ALA A 90 5.75 -1.87 -22.79
CA ALA A 90 6.63 -0.96 -22.07
C ALA A 90 6.55 -1.15 -20.55
N ALA A 91 5.37 -1.50 -20.03
CA ALA A 91 5.14 -1.79 -18.61
C ALA A 91 5.67 -3.17 -18.16
N LEU A 92 5.93 -4.11 -19.08
CA LEU A 92 6.23 -5.51 -18.76
C LEU A 92 7.53 -5.68 -17.95
N ILE A 93 8.64 -5.11 -18.42
CA ILE A 93 9.95 -5.21 -17.71
C ILE A 93 9.89 -4.51 -16.35
N PRO A 94 9.40 -3.25 -16.25
CA PRO A 94 9.26 -2.58 -14.95
C PRO A 94 8.40 -3.36 -13.96
N ALA A 95 7.25 -3.89 -14.42
CA ALA A 95 6.36 -4.68 -13.58
C ALA A 95 7.02 -5.97 -13.09
N LEU A 96 7.73 -6.69 -13.97
CA LEU A 96 8.45 -7.91 -13.62
C LEU A 96 9.51 -7.66 -12.54
N LEU A 97 10.31 -6.60 -12.68
CA LEU A 97 11.33 -6.25 -11.69
C LEU A 97 10.72 -5.93 -10.32
N VAL A 98 9.60 -5.19 -10.31
CA VAL A 98 8.86 -4.92 -9.07
C VAL A 98 8.34 -6.22 -8.44
N MET A 99 7.74 -7.11 -9.22
CA MET A 99 7.22 -8.39 -8.72
C MET A 99 8.32 -9.29 -8.15
N ILE A 100 9.48 -9.38 -8.82
CA ILE A 100 10.64 -10.13 -8.32
C ILE A 100 11.11 -9.54 -7.00
N LEU A 101 11.24 -8.22 -6.90
CA LEU A 101 11.65 -7.56 -5.67
C LEU A 101 10.67 -7.83 -4.52
N VAL A 102 9.37 -7.72 -4.79
CA VAL A 102 8.31 -8.00 -3.82
C VAL A 102 8.36 -9.45 -3.34
N LEU A 103 8.61 -10.40 -4.23
CA LEU A 103 8.76 -11.81 -3.88
C LEU A 103 9.99 -12.05 -3.00
N ILE A 104 11.13 -11.44 -3.34
CA ILE A 104 12.36 -11.51 -2.53
C ILE A 104 12.08 -10.97 -1.13
N ILE A 105 11.41 -9.82 -1.02
CA ILE A 105 11.05 -9.23 0.27
C ILE A 105 10.18 -10.20 1.07
N ARG A 106 9.17 -10.82 0.47
CA ARG A 106 8.36 -11.83 1.14
C ARG A 106 9.21 -12.98 1.70
N ILE A 107 10.08 -13.57 0.88
CA ILE A 107 10.94 -14.68 1.29
C ILE A 107 11.87 -14.26 2.45
N ILE A 108 12.41 -13.05 2.41
CA ILE A 108 13.23 -12.53 3.51
C ILE A 108 12.42 -12.49 4.80
N PHE A 109 11.20 -11.93 4.78
CA PHE A 109 10.36 -11.84 5.96
C PHE A 109 9.89 -13.20 6.50
N GLU A 110 9.69 -14.20 5.63
CA GLU A 110 9.40 -15.59 6.04
C GLU A 110 10.51 -16.18 6.94
N ASN A 111 11.75 -15.68 6.82
CA ASN A 111 12.90 -16.08 7.63
C ASN A 111 13.18 -15.14 8.83
N THR A 112 12.32 -14.15 9.08
CA THR A 112 12.44 -13.25 10.25
C THR A 112 11.47 -13.65 11.37
N HIS A 113 11.66 -13.13 12.57
CA HIS A 113 10.73 -13.36 13.70
C HIS A 113 9.31 -12.81 13.48
N TYR A 114 9.13 -11.92 12.50
CA TYR A 114 7.81 -11.41 12.10
C TYR A 114 7.06 -12.35 11.16
N HIS A 115 7.76 -13.30 10.51
CA HIS A 115 7.27 -14.23 9.47
C HIS A 115 6.65 -13.60 8.21
N THR A 116 6.14 -12.37 8.27
CA THR A 116 5.47 -11.68 7.17
C THR A 116 5.74 -10.19 7.26
N ILE A 117 5.82 -9.52 6.10
CA ILE A 117 5.91 -8.06 6.07
C ILE A 117 4.69 -7.38 6.68
N HIS A 118 3.53 -8.03 6.58
CA HIS A 118 2.29 -7.51 7.13
C HIS A 118 2.38 -7.36 8.65
N GLN A 119 2.87 -8.41 9.32
CA GLN A 119 3.08 -8.38 10.76
C GLN A 119 4.18 -7.41 11.17
N PHE A 120 5.29 -7.35 10.43
CA PHE A 120 6.34 -6.37 10.69
C PHE A 120 5.82 -4.92 10.66
N ILE A 121 5.15 -4.53 9.58
CA ILE A 121 4.60 -3.18 9.44
C ILE A 121 3.53 -2.94 10.50
N TYR A 122 2.72 -3.94 10.81
CA TYR A 122 1.67 -3.81 11.82
C TYR A 122 2.26 -3.54 13.21
N GLU A 123 3.27 -4.29 13.64
CA GLU A 123 3.87 -4.15 14.96
C GLU A 123 4.75 -2.91 15.07
N VAL A 124 5.59 -2.64 14.05
CA VAL A 124 6.60 -1.58 14.11
C VAL A 124 6.03 -0.22 13.73
N VAL A 125 5.01 -0.16 12.86
CA VAL A 125 4.45 1.10 12.35
C VAL A 125 3.01 1.28 12.78
N ALA A 126 2.12 0.35 12.45
CA ALA A 126 0.69 0.57 12.67
C ALA A 126 0.34 0.69 14.17
N THR A 127 0.87 -0.22 14.99
CA THR A 127 0.60 -0.27 16.43
C THR A 127 1.03 1.00 17.18
N PRO A 128 2.28 1.49 17.07
CA PRO A 128 2.66 2.72 17.77
C PRO A 128 1.89 3.94 17.26
N VAL A 129 1.70 4.09 15.95
CA VAL A 129 0.98 5.25 15.39
C VAL A 129 -0.50 5.19 15.79
N ARG A 130 -1.13 4.01 15.81
CA ARG A 130 -2.48 3.80 16.33
C ARG A 130 -2.55 4.20 17.80
N HIS A 131 -1.64 3.72 18.65
CA HIS A 131 -1.62 4.03 20.08
C HIS A 131 -1.61 5.55 20.34
N TYR A 132 -0.78 6.30 19.60
CA TYR A 132 -0.78 7.75 19.66
C TYR A 132 -2.08 8.36 19.12
N GLY A 133 -2.54 7.93 17.94
CA GLY A 133 -3.74 8.46 17.29
C GLY A 133 -5.05 8.20 18.05
N THR A 134 -5.05 7.25 18.97
CA THR A 134 -6.21 6.90 19.82
C THR A 134 -6.06 7.38 21.25
N SER A 135 -4.91 7.97 21.62
CA SER A 135 -4.71 8.58 22.92
C SER A 135 -5.54 9.86 23.08
N TYR A 136 -5.84 10.23 24.33
CA TYR A 136 -6.52 11.49 24.63
C TYR A 136 -5.78 12.70 24.03
N PHE A 137 -4.45 12.72 24.17
CA PHE A 137 -3.62 13.77 23.61
C PHE A 137 -3.65 13.79 22.07
N GLY A 138 -3.59 12.62 21.42
CA GLY A 138 -3.69 12.51 19.96
C GLY A 138 -5.03 13.00 19.41
N ALA A 139 -6.13 12.70 20.10
CA ALA A 139 -7.45 13.21 19.75
C ALA A 139 -7.53 14.73 19.89
N LEU A 140 -7.01 15.30 20.99
CA LEU A 140 -6.94 16.76 21.18
C LEU A 140 -6.11 17.44 20.08
N MET A 141 -4.92 16.92 19.77
CA MET A 141 -4.06 17.46 18.72
C MET A 141 -4.72 17.40 17.34
N THR A 142 -5.50 16.35 17.06
CA THR A 142 -6.26 16.21 15.81
C THR A 142 -7.31 17.31 15.70
N VAL A 143 -8.15 17.48 16.73
CA VAL A 143 -9.20 18.52 16.74
C VAL A 143 -8.60 19.91 16.67
N PHE A 144 -7.53 20.17 17.43
CA PHE A 144 -6.81 21.43 17.43
C PHE A 144 -6.26 21.78 16.04
N SER A 145 -5.65 20.80 15.35
CA SER A 145 -5.14 20.97 13.99
C SER A 145 -6.26 21.29 12.99
N ILE A 146 -7.42 20.63 13.12
CA ILE A 146 -8.59 20.92 12.29
C ILE A 146 -9.03 22.37 12.50
N THR A 147 -9.21 22.80 13.75
CA THR A 147 -9.69 24.15 14.08
C THR A 147 -8.74 25.23 13.57
N ILE A 148 -7.42 25.10 13.76
CA ILE A 148 -6.44 26.10 13.27
C ILE A 148 -6.48 26.23 11.76
N LEU A 149 -6.41 25.12 11.03
CA LEU A 149 -6.41 25.17 9.58
C LEU A 149 -7.74 25.71 9.04
N TRP A 150 -8.85 25.43 9.74
CA TRP A 150 -10.14 26.00 9.41
C TRP A 150 -10.22 27.50 9.69
N SER A 151 -9.56 27.99 10.75
CA SER A 151 -9.41 29.43 11.02
C SER A 151 -8.65 30.18 9.92
N VAL A 152 -7.77 29.51 9.17
CA VAL A 152 -7.07 30.06 7.99
C VAL A 152 -7.89 29.89 6.70
N GLY A 153 -9.12 29.36 6.78
CA GLY A 153 -10.03 29.15 5.65
C GLY A 153 -9.76 27.88 4.84
N ILE A 154 -8.87 27.00 5.31
CA ILE A 154 -8.62 25.70 4.68
C ILE A 154 -9.71 24.73 5.13
N ASN A 155 -10.36 24.02 4.20
CA ASN A 155 -11.26 22.91 4.54
C ASN A 155 -10.44 21.71 5.05
N SER A 156 -9.96 21.84 6.27
CA SER A 156 -9.03 20.94 6.94
C SER A 156 -9.67 19.62 7.36
N GLY A 157 -11.00 19.60 7.47
CA GLY A 157 -11.76 18.41 7.85
C GLY A 157 -11.52 17.25 6.88
N SER A 158 -11.54 17.49 5.56
CA SER A 158 -11.28 16.44 4.57
C SER A 158 -9.79 16.05 4.49
N MET A 159 -8.89 17.03 4.61
CA MET A 159 -7.44 16.81 4.55
C MET A 159 -6.93 15.99 5.73
N ILE A 160 -7.26 16.38 6.97
CA ILE A 160 -6.83 15.69 8.18
C ILE A 160 -7.48 14.32 8.29
N ASN A 161 -8.77 14.19 7.96
CA ASN A 161 -9.42 12.89 7.94
C ASN A 161 -8.77 11.93 6.94
N GLY A 162 -8.25 12.41 5.81
CA GLY A 162 -7.49 11.58 4.87
C GLY A 162 -6.27 10.92 5.49
N ILE A 163 -5.63 11.58 6.46
CA ILE A 163 -4.42 11.12 7.14
C ILE A 163 -4.77 10.25 8.37
N ILE A 164 -5.77 10.67 9.15
CA ILE A 164 -6.09 10.04 10.44
C ILE A 164 -7.02 8.84 10.29
N ARG A 165 -7.89 8.79 9.27
CA ARG A 165 -8.86 7.72 9.08
C ARG A 165 -8.25 6.30 9.07
N PRO A 166 -7.09 6.05 8.43
CA PRO A 166 -6.39 4.77 8.53
C PRO A 166 -6.11 4.31 9.96
N LEU A 167 -5.82 5.24 10.88
CA LEU A 167 -5.51 4.95 12.28
C LEU A 167 -6.73 4.52 13.09
N TRP A 168 -7.90 5.03 12.74
CA TRP A 168 -9.15 4.76 13.46
C TRP A 168 -9.97 3.64 12.84
N MET A 169 -9.68 3.25 11.60
CA MET A 169 -10.47 2.26 10.87
C MET A 169 -10.49 0.91 11.61
N GLU A 170 -9.36 0.48 12.14
CA GLU A 170 -9.26 -0.76 12.90
C GLU A 170 -10.07 -0.72 14.20
N ASN A 171 -9.93 0.34 15.02
CA ASN A 171 -10.78 0.53 16.20
C ASN A 171 -12.28 0.52 15.88
N LYS A 172 -12.66 1.07 14.72
CA LYS A 172 -14.06 1.05 14.28
C LYS A 172 -14.50 -0.35 13.87
N THR A 173 -13.60 -1.18 13.35
CA THR A 173 -13.86 -2.59 13.05
C THR A 173 -13.90 -3.46 14.31
N ASP A 174 -13.10 -3.15 15.33
CA ASP A 174 -13.04 -3.90 16.59
C ASP A 174 -14.25 -3.62 17.52
N ASN A 175 -14.89 -2.45 17.38
CA ASN A 175 -15.98 -1.98 18.25
C ASN A 175 -17.38 -2.09 17.62
N ILE A 176 -17.52 -2.80 16.50
CA ILE A 176 -18.81 -3.13 15.85
C ILE A 176 -19.09 -4.63 16.00
#